data_AF-A0A1F7UNU0-F1
#
_entry.id   AF-A0A1F7UNU0-F1
#
_cell.length_a   1.000
_cell.length_b   1.000
_cell.length_c   1.000
_cell.angle_alpha   90.00
_cell.angle_beta   90.00
_cell.angle_gamma   90.00
#
_symmetry.space_group_name_H-M   'P 1'
#
loop_
_entity.id
_entity.type
_entity.pdbx_description
1 polymer ?
#
loop_
_entity_poly.entity_id
_entity_poly.type
_entity_poly.pdbx_seq_one_letter_code
_entity_poly.pdbx_strand_id
1 'polypeptide(L)'
;MARKNQNIHLRSSETTAPESLAADTFTETTKVEKMVAARPEKPRIEKWQYLEQKEIVKQSLILDDELARALVSAYTEQGNFDRVERLKIRLTEERELREGATTELMKIRDRKDADETAYRAAVVIKTKKEKKERLEEIEERGDLVVRNEVIKIEVGVEGARRHEAVFKPRDGEPLRYADDKLLGTVTGDQEPRGYLREWLAGFVAKALEREELVPPTVIREVGERIGSVQKWVDGELASEGKNWILKSKPDDLEALAALDYILEIRDRHKANFFIDEKGRVTAIDHGLTLSIEEGHSIRSFPLRLYGEKEISPSLRSLLESILSSEPRRLALQKAFNFAFGDEGTPLFGRFSQRVRELTKNGMFPKYELSATGDKNAFGLDIDSAENPQIG
;
A
#
# COMPACT_ATOMS: atom_id res chain seq x y z
N MET A 1 18.04 -66.68 45.00
CA MET A 1 18.82 -66.16 46.15
C MET A 1 18.09 -64.94 46.68
N ALA A 2 17.27 -65.12 47.73
CA ALA A 2 17.51 -64.62 49.10
C ALA A 2 17.43 -63.07 49.18
N ARG A 3 16.25 -62.52 49.53
CA ARG A 3 15.85 -62.05 50.88
C ARG A 3 16.68 -60.86 51.39
N LYS A 4 16.03 -59.69 51.62
CA LYS A 4 15.65 -59.23 52.99
C LYS A 4 14.94 -57.87 52.99
N ASN A 5 13.76 -57.88 53.61
CA ASN A 5 13.10 -56.76 54.27
C ASN A 5 13.87 -56.32 55.53
N GLN A 6 13.77 -55.05 55.90
CA GLN A 6 13.79 -54.48 57.27
C GLN A 6 13.30 -53.03 57.14
N ASN A 7 12.05 -52.66 57.44
CA ASN A 7 11.35 -52.48 58.73
C ASN A 7 11.98 -51.54 59.77
N ILE A 8 11.31 -50.38 59.91
CA ILE A 8 10.88 -49.67 61.14
C ILE A 8 11.97 -48.95 61.97
N HIS A 9 11.80 -47.63 62.14
CA HIS A 9 11.72 -46.99 63.46
C HIS A 9 11.07 -45.60 63.41
N LEU A 10 9.87 -45.52 64.01
CA LEU A 10 9.27 -44.30 64.55
C LEU A 10 9.99 -43.95 65.85
N ARG A 11 10.45 -42.72 66.00
CA ARG A 11 10.73 -42.10 67.29
C ARG A 11 10.20 -40.67 67.31
N SER A 12 9.30 -40.45 68.26
CA SER A 12 8.87 -39.17 68.79
C SER A 12 9.98 -38.53 69.64
N SER A 13 10.19 -37.22 69.49
CA SER A 13 10.62 -36.36 70.60
C SER A 13 10.30 -34.90 70.30
N GLU A 14 9.83 -34.22 71.33
CA GLU A 14 9.20 -32.91 71.38
C GLU A 14 10.16 -31.71 71.26
N THR A 15 9.52 -30.53 71.19
CA THR A 15 9.99 -29.18 71.56
C THR A 15 10.99 -28.50 70.63
N THR A 16 10.56 -27.44 69.93
CA THR A 16 10.58 -26.03 70.39
C THR A 16 10.06 -25.12 69.26
N ALA A 17 9.06 -24.28 69.52
CA ALA A 17 8.87 -23.04 68.77
C ALA A 17 10.00 -22.06 69.20
N PRO A 18 10.52 -21.18 68.33
CA PRO A 18 9.75 -20.01 67.93
C PRO A 18 10.04 -19.45 66.52
N GLU A 19 9.18 -18.49 66.14
CA GLU A 19 9.49 -17.27 65.38
C GLU A 19 9.79 -17.32 63.86
N SER A 20 8.84 -16.68 63.16
CA SER A 20 9.01 -15.82 61.98
C SER A 20 9.66 -16.40 60.72
N LEU A 21 8.85 -16.61 59.69
CA LEU A 21 9.14 -16.26 58.28
C LEU A 21 7.85 -16.42 57.46
N ALA A 22 6.87 -15.56 57.76
CA ALA A 22 5.71 -15.32 56.91
C ALA A 22 5.93 -13.99 56.19
N ALA A 23 6.85 -13.99 55.22
CA ALA A 23 7.05 -12.89 54.29
C ALA A 23 7.95 -13.38 53.14
N ASP A 24 7.39 -14.09 52.14
CA ASP A 24 8.01 -14.14 50.80
C ASP A 24 7.11 -14.79 49.72
N THR A 25 5.80 -14.59 49.78
CA THR A 25 4.88 -15.00 48.68
C THR A 25 4.03 -13.85 48.15
N PHE A 26 4.41 -12.60 48.45
CA PHE A 26 3.62 -11.41 48.09
C PHE A 26 4.32 -10.41 47.15
N THR A 27 5.37 -10.83 46.44
CA THR A 27 6.17 -9.93 45.59
C THR A 27 6.25 -10.31 44.11
N GLU A 28 5.75 -11.47 43.68
CA GLU A 28 5.70 -11.82 42.25
C GLU A 28 4.36 -11.52 41.57
N THR A 29 3.22 -11.59 42.27
CA THR A 29 1.90 -11.24 41.70
C THR A 29 1.75 -9.74 41.43
N THR A 30 2.40 -8.88 42.23
CA THR A 30 2.33 -7.41 42.04
C THR A 30 3.15 -6.91 40.85
N LYS A 31 4.11 -7.69 40.35
CA LYS A 31 4.89 -7.35 39.15
C LYS A 31 4.13 -7.68 37.85
N VAL A 32 3.35 -8.77 37.85
CA VAL A 32 2.51 -9.14 36.70
C VAL A 32 1.32 -8.18 36.57
N GLU A 33 0.69 -7.77 37.68
CA GLU A 33 -0.40 -6.79 37.64
C GLU A 33 0.07 -5.38 37.21
N LYS A 34 1.28 -4.97 37.59
CA LYS A 34 1.86 -3.68 37.15
C LYS A 34 2.35 -3.68 35.70
N MET A 35 2.65 -4.84 35.11
CA MET A 35 2.96 -4.95 33.68
C MET A 35 1.69 -4.96 32.79
N VAL A 36 0.54 -5.33 33.34
CA VAL A 36 -0.76 -5.23 32.64
C VAL A 36 -1.34 -3.80 32.72
N ALA A 37 -0.92 -3.01 33.72
CA ALA A 37 -1.44 -1.67 33.99
C ALA A 37 -0.76 -0.51 33.22
N ALA A 38 0.21 -0.80 32.34
CA ALA A 38 0.82 0.19 31.46
C ALA A 38 0.51 -0.13 29.99
N ARG A 39 -0.76 -0.41 29.67
CA ARG A 39 -1.21 -0.14 28.30
C ARG A 39 -1.14 1.39 28.14
N PRO A 40 -0.40 1.93 27.15
CA PRO A 40 -0.53 3.34 26.84
C PRO A 40 -2.01 3.61 26.65
N GLU A 41 -2.56 4.61 27.35
CA GLU A 41 -3.92 5.06 27.09
C GLU A 41 -4.04 5.24 25.59
N LYS A 42 -4.91 4.42 24.98
CA LYS A 42 -5.16 4.51 23.55
C LYS A 42 -5.54 5.96 23.26
N PRO A 43 -4.93 6.62 22.25
CA PRO A 43 -5.28 7.99 21.93
C PRO A 43 -6.80 8.06 21.75
N ARG A 44 -7.46 8.85 22.59
CA ARG A 44 -8.91 8.92 22.67
C ARG A 44 -9.41 9.63 21.42
N ILE A 45 -9.63 8.88 20.34
CA ILE A 45 -10.24 9.39 19.13
C ILE A 45 -11.61 9.98 19.51
N GLU A 46 -11.87 11.20 19.08
CA GLU A 46 -13.15 11.84 19.37
C GLU A 46 -14.27 11.03 18.71
N LYS A 47 -15.43 10.89 19.38
CA LYS A 47 -16.52 10.00 18.92
C LYS A 47 -16.96 10.28 17.47
N TRP A 48 -16.85 11.52 17.00
CA TRP A 48 -17.20 11.90 15.63
C TRP A 48 -16.19 11.37 14.59
N GLN A 49 -14.88 11.41 14.88
CA GLN A 49 -13.82 10.86 14.02
C GLN A 49 -13.99 9.35 13.86
N TYR A 50 -14.36 8.65 14.94
CA TYR A 50 -14.67 7.22 14.87
C TYR A 50 -15.86 6.91 13.95
N LEU A 51 -16.93 7.72 14.03
CA LEU A 51 -18.10 7.56 13.15
C LEU A 51 -17.76 7.85 11.69
N GLU A 52 -16.95 8.88 11.43
CA GLU A 52 -16.42 9.20 10.09
C GLU A 52 -15.63 8.02 9.51
N GLN A 53 -14.70 7.44 10.28
CA GLN A 53 -13.93 6.28 9.85
C GLN A 53 -14.81 5.07 9.50
N LYS A 54 -15.83 4.78 10.31
CA LYS A 54 -16.78 3.70 10.02
C LYS A 54 -17.57 3.94 8.75
N GLU A 55 -17.98 5.19 8.50
CA GLU A 55 -18.69 5.55 7.28
C GLU A 55 -17.77 5.40 6.04
N ILE A 56 -16.51 5.80 6.13
CA ILE A 56 -15.52 5.60 5.05
C ILE A 56 -15.38 4.11 4.70
N VAL A 57 -15.18 3.24 5.71
CA VAL A 57 -15.07 1.79 5.49
C VAL A 57 -16.34 1.24 4.83
N LYS A 58 -17.52 1.62 5.34
CA LYS A 58 -18.81 1.18 4.79
C LYS A 58 -19.01 1.64 3.35
N GLN A 59 -18.69 2.89 3.02
CA GLN A 59 -18.81 3.42 1.67
C GLN A 59 -17.88 2.69 0.69
N SER A 60 -16.63 2.41 1.08
CA SER A 60 -15.71 1.64 0.24
C SER A 60 -16.25 0.25 -0.11
N LEU A 61 -16.90 -0.42 0.86
CA LEU A 61 -17.53 -1.74 0.64
C LEU A 61 -18.70 -1.66 -0.34
N ILE A 62 -19.57 -0.66 -0.20
CA ILE A 62 -20.70 -0.45 -1.12
C ILE A 62 -20.18 -0.27 -2.56
N LEU A 63 -19.12 0.51 -2.73
CA LEU A 63 -18.52 0.75 -4.05
C LEU A 63 -17.89 -0.52 -4.63
N ASP A 64 -17.15 -1.28 -3.82
CA ASP A 64 -16.59 -2.58 -4.23
C ASP A 64 -17.70 -3.54 -4.70
N ASP A 65 -18.82 -3.60 -3.97
CA ASP A 65 -19.98 -4.43 -4.33
C ASP A 65 -20.69 -3.96 -5.60
N GLU A 66 -20.81 -2.64 -5.81
CA GLU A 66 -21.38 -2.06 -7.03
C GLU A 66 -20.55 -2.43 -8.26
N LEU A 67 -19.22 -2.27 -8.19
CA LEU A 67 -18.32 -2.66 -9.28
C LEU A 67 -18.37 -4.17 -9.51
N ALA A 68 -18.31 -4.97 -8.46
CA ALA A 68 -18.37 -6.43 -8.56
C ALA A 68 -19.62 -6.90 -9.30
N ARG A 69 -20.79 -6.33 -8.96
CA ARG A 69 -22.05 -6.64 -9.67
C ARG A 69 -22.00 -6.25 -11.14
N ALA A 70 -21.47 -5.07 -11.46
CA ALA A 70 -21.32 -4.62 -12.84
C ALA A 70 -20.41 -5.56 -13.65
N LEU A 71 -19.28 -5.99 -13.07
CA LEU A 71 -18.34 -6.90 -13.71
C LEU A 71 -18.92 -8.32 -13.87
N VAL A 72 -19.57 -8.88 -12.85
CA VAL A 72 -20.20 -10.20 -12.94
C VAL A 72 -21.28 -10.23 -14.02
N SER A 73 -22.12 -9.19 -14.12
CA SER A 73 -23.13 -9.09 -15.20
C SER A 73 -22.45 -9.09 -16.56
N ALA A 74 -21.48 -8.20 -16.76
CA ALA A 74 -20.77 -8.07 -18.03
C ALA A 74 -20.05 -9.37 -18.44
N TYR A 75 -19.36 -10.03 -17.51
CA TYR A 75 -18.70 -11.31 -17.79
C TYR A 75 -19.68 -12.42 -18.13
N THR A 76 -20.82 -12.47 -17.44
CA THR A 76 -21.85 -13.48 -17.70
C THR A 76 -22.48 -13.27 -19.08
N GLU A 77 -22.80 -12.04 -19.45
CA GLU A 77 -23.33 -11.67 -20.77
C GLU A 77 -22.35 -12.01 -21.91
N GLN A 78 -21.05 -11.89 -21.65
CA GLN A 78 -19.98 -12.28 -22.59
C GLN A 78 -19.66 -13.78 -22.58
N GLY A 79 -20.27 -14.57 -21.69
CA GLY A 79 -19.93 -15.99 -21.50
C GLY A 79 -18.54 -16.25 -20.91
N ASN A 80 -17.93 -15.25 -20.27
CA ASN A 80 -16.57 -15.33 -19.71
C ASN A 80 -16.58 -15.79 -18.25
N PHE A 81 -16.92 -17.05 -18.02
CA PHE A 81 -17.04 -17.61 -16.67
C PHE A 81 -15.70 -17.71 -15.93
N ASP A 82 -14.58 -17.83 -16.63
CA ASP A 82 -13.25 -17.83 -16.03
C ASP A 82 -12.97 -16.50 -15.32
N ARG A 83 -13.39 -15.37 -15.90
CA ARG A 83 -13.27 -14.06 -15.24
C ARG A 83 -14.19 -13.91 -14.05
N VAL A 84 -15.39 -14.48 -14.09
CA VAL A 84 -16.29 -14.53 -12.92
C VAL A 84 -15.60 -15.27 -11.77
N GLU A 85 -14.95 -16.40 -12.06
CA GLU A 85 -14.26 -17.19 -11.03
C GLU A 85 -13.04 -16.47 -10.46
N ARG A 86 -12.22 -15.85 -11.30
CA ARG A 86 -11.10 -15.00 -10.83
C ARG A 86 -11.58 -13.85 -9.96
N LEU A 87 -12.65 -13.17 -10.35
CA LEU A 87 -13.24 -12.10 -9.57
C LEU A 87 -13.76 -12.60 -8.21
N LYS A 88 -14.39 -13.77 -8.15
CA LYS A 88 -14.81 -14.38 -6.87
C LYS A 88 -13.64 -14.66 -5.94
N ILE A 89 -12.54 -15.21 -6.46
CA ILE A 89 -11.31 -15.43 -5.69
C ILE A 89 -10.82 -14.09 -5.12
N ARG A 90 -10.71 -13.06 -5.96
CA ARG A 90 -10.31 -11.72 -5.56
C ARG A 90 -11.21 -11.13 -4.46
N LEU A 91 -12.54 -11.22 -4.62
CA LEU A 91 -13.50 -10.72 -3.64
C LEU A 91 -13.42 -11.48 -2.31
N THR A 92 -13.13 -12.77 -2.36
CA THR A 92 -12.91 -13.59 -1.15
C THR A 92 -11.68 -13.11 -0.40
N GLU A 93 -10.55 -12.89 -1.09
CA GLU A 93 -9.33 -12.36 -0.48
C GLU A 93 -9.54 -10.96 0.11
N GLU A 94 -10.21 -10.07 -0.62
CA GLU A 94 -10.54 -8.73 -0.12
C GLU A 94 -11.45 -8.80 1.12
N ARG A 95 -12.42 -9.72 1.15
CA ARG A 95 -13.28 -9.94 2.31
C ARG A 95 -12.47 -10.42 3.52
N GLU A 96 -11.60 -11.41 3.34
CA GLU A 96 -10.72 -11.91 4.40
C GLU A 96 -9.79 -10.81 4.92
N LEU A 97 -9.27 -9.95 4.03
CA LEU A 97 -8.49 -8.78 4.41
C LEU A 97 -9.30 -7.73 5.18
N ARG A 98 -10.60 -7.57 4.93
CA ARG A 98 -11.47 -6.62 5.68
C ARG A 98 -11.87 -7.17 7.04
N GLU A 99 -12.29 -8.43 7.10
CA GLU A 99 -12.97 -9.03 8.25
C GLU A 99 -12.01 -9.78 9.20
N GLY A 100 -10.83 -10.16 8.73
CA GLY A 100 -9.88 -10.95 9.51
C GLY A 100 -9.35 -10.20 10.74
N ALA A 101 -9.15 -10.96 11.82
CA ALA A 101 -8.43 -10.52 13.00
C ALA A 101 -6.99 -10.14 12.61
N THR A 102 -6.47 -9.09 13.22
CA THR A 102 -5.16 -8.52 12.87
C THR A 102 -4.14 -8.73 13.97
N THR A 103 -2.96 -9.17 13.58
CA THR A 103 -1.76 -9.15 14.41
C THR A 103 -0.71 -8.28 13.70
N GLU A 104 -0.17 -7.27 14.39
CA GLU A 104 0.97 -6.53 13.87
C GLU A 104 2.21 -7.42 13.92
N LEU A 105 2.91 -7.55 12.79
CA LEU A 105 4.12 -8.38 12.71
C LEU A 105 5.37 -7.52 12.91
N MET A 106 5.50 -6.45 12.14
CA MET A 106 6.63 -5.54 12.21
C MET A 106 6.31 -4.21 11.52
N LYS A 107 7.00 -3.15 11.92
CA LYS A 107 7.03 -1.90 11.17
C LYS A 107 8.06 -2.02 10.05
N ILE A 108 7.63 -1.77 8.81
CA ILE A 108 8.52 -1.75 7.63
C ILE A 108 9.20 -0.38 7.55
N ARG A 109 8.45 0.68 7.88
CA ARG A 109 8.95 2.05 8.00
C ARG A 109 8.31 2.67 9.25
N ASP A 110 9.11 3.01 10.26
CA ASP A 110 8.63 3.71 11.47
C ASP A 110 8.72 5.24 11.28
N ARG A 111 7.77 5.95 11.90
CA ARG A 111 7.77 7.41 12.07
C ARG A 111 9.04 7.92 12.78
N LYS A 112 9.69 7.10 13.62
CA LYS A 112 10.93 7.45 14.34
C LYS A 112 12.23 7.23 13.55
N ASP A 113 12.25 6.30 12.58
CA ASP A 113 13.41 6.08 11.69
C ASP A 113 13.57 7.22 10.65
N ALA A 114 12.62 8.16 10.65
CA ALA A 114 12.53 9.31 9.76
C ALA A 114 13.67 10.32 9.94
N ASP A 115 14.26 10.42 11.14
CA ASP A 115 15.31 11.40 11.45
C ASP A 115 16.62 11.05 10.73
N GLU A 116 16.94 9.77 10.56
CA GLU A 116 18.26 9.36 10.08
C GLU A 116 18.39 9.27 8.54
N THR A 117 17.28 9.05 7.82
CA THR A 117 17.31 8.83 6.36
C THR A 117 17.08 10.10 5.56
N ALA A 118 16.25 11.04 6.03
CA ALA A 118 16.22 12.42 5.51
C ALA A 118 17.61 13.09 5.70
N TYR A 119 18.24 12.81 6.85
CA TYR A 119 19.61 13.19 7.19
C TYR A 119 20.71 12.52 6.36
N ARG A 120 20.42 11.40 5.69
CA ARG A 120 21.36 10.70 4.77
C ARG A 120 21.10 11.07 3.30
N ALA A 121 19.85 11.27 2.88
CA ALA A 121 19.50 11.68 1.51
C ALA A 121 19.86 13.14 1.21
N ALA A 122 19.86 14.01 2.23
CA ALA A 122 20.40 15.38 2.11
C ALA A 122 21.95 15.42 1.99
N VAL A 123 22.63 14.27 2.09
CA VAL A 123 24.09 14.19 2.24
C VAL A 123 24.68 13.24 1.20
N VAL A 124 24.64 13.66 -0.07
CA VAL A 124 25.71 13.32 -1.02
C VAL A 124 26.70 14.48 -1.02
N ILE A 125 27.35 14.69 0.12
CA ILE A 125 28.24 15.83 0.36
C ILE A 125 29.47 15.34 1.10
N LYS A 126 30.66 15.67 0.59
CA LYS A 126 31.95 15.11 1.02
C LYS A 126 32.45 15.67 2.36
N THR A 127 31.87 16.75 2.88
CA THR A 127 32.34 17.42 4.10
C THR A 127 31.23 17.79 5.09
N LYS A 128 31.58 17.87 6.38
CA LYS A 128 30.66 18.23 7.48
C LYS A 128 30.07 19.65 7.36
N LYS A 129 30.76 20.57 6.68
CA LYS A 129 30.38 21.98 6.57
C LYS A 129 29.26 22.18 5.53
N GLU A 130 29.47 21.67 4.32
CA GLU A 130 28.47 21.70 3.25
C GLU A 130 27.18 20.95 3.65
N LYS A 131 27.30 19.89 4.47
CA LYS A 131 26.14 19.19 5.06
C LYS A 131 25.30 20.11 5.95
N LYS A 132 25.96 20.94 6.76
CA LYS A 132 25.29 21.87 7.68
C LYS A 132 24.58 22.98 6.90
N GLU A 133 25.26 23.56 5.92
CA GLU A 133 24.70 24.61 5.05
C GLU A 133 23.49 24.12 4.22
N ARG A 134 23.52 22.85 3.76
CA ARG A 134 22.39 22.26 3.00
C ARG A 134 21.17 21.96 3.87
N LEU A 135 21.40 21.53 5.11
CA LEU A 135 20.32 21.34 6.09
C LEU A 135 19.72 22.70 6.46
N GLU A 136 20.56 23.71 6.67
CA GLU A 136 20.13 25.10 6.88
C GLU A 136 19.35 25.64 5.66
N GLU A 137 19.74 25.32 4.41
CA GLU A 137 18.99 25.73 3.20
C GLU A 137 17.62 25.03 3.08
N ILE A 138 17.51 23.76 3.47
CA ILE A 138 16.24 23.01 3.49
C ILE A 138 15.33 23.52 4.62
N GLU A 139 15.91 23.84 5.76
CA GLU A 139 15.25 24.42 6.93
C GLU A 139 14.79 25.86 6.64
N GLU A 140 15.61 26.68 5.96
CA GLU A 140 15.27 28.03 5.48
C GLU A 140 14.19 28.02 4.39
N ARG A 141 14.03 26.93 3.64
CA ARG A 141 12.95 26.75 2.66
C ARG A 141 11.65 26.18 3.22
N GLY A 142 11.67 25.68 4.46
CA GLY A 142 10.50 25.06 5.10
C GLY A 142 10.08 23.69 4.53
N ASP A 143 10.88 23.08 3.64
CA ASP A 143 10.57 21.83 2.93
C ASP A 143 10.89 20.58 3.78
N LEU A 144 10.30 20.46 4.98
CA LEU A 144 10.45 19.25 5.80
C LEU A 144 9.40 18.20 5.41
N VAL A 145 9.77 17.21 4.60
CA VAL A 145 8.91 16.06 4.32
C VAL A 145 8.94 15.10 5.51
N VAL A 146 7.86 15.06 6.31
CA VAL A 146 7.64 13.98 7.29
C VAL A 146 7.28 12.71 6.51
N ARG A 147 8.02 11.61 6.70
CA ARG A 147 7.91 10.40 5.84
C ARG A 147 6.76 9.46 6.22
N ASN A 148 6.36 8.66 5.21
CA ASN A 148 5.26 7.68 5.15
C ASN A 148 5.47 6.46 6.08
N GLU A 149 4.56 6.22 7.03
CA GLU A 149 4.54 5.03 7.89
C GLU A 149 3.96 3.81 7.15
N VAL A 150 4.63 2.66 7.27
CA VAL A 150 4.21 1.42 6.61
C VAL A 150 4.42 0.25 7.56
N ILE A 151 3.35 -0.52 7.80
CA ILE A 151 3.33 -1.60 8.81
C ILE A 151 3.04 -2.93 8.12
N LYS A 152 3.84 -3.96 8.38
CA LYS A 152 3.52 -5.34 8.01
C LYS A 152 2.61 -5.94 9.06
N ILE A 153 1.49 -6.49 8.62
CA ILE A 153 0.49 -7.12 9.48
C ILE A 153 0.18 -8.54 8.97
N GLU A 154 -0.32 -9.37 9.87
CA GLU A 154 -1.00 -10.62 9.56
C GLU A 154 -2.50 -10.42 9.76
N VAL A 155 -3.29 -10.85 8.78
CA VAL A 155 -4.75 -10.83 8.82
C VAL A 155 -5.27 -12.25 8.66
N GLY A 156 -6.10 -12.72 9.57
CA GLY A 156 -6.66 -14.06 9.51
C GLY A 156 -8.07 -14.14 10.08
N VAL A 157 -8.94 -14.88 9.40
CA VAL A 157 -10.21 -15.33 9.98
C VAL A 157 -9.96 -16.67 10.67
N GLU A 158 -10.56 -16.89 11.84
CA GLU A 158 -10.43 -18.17 12.54
C GLU A 158 -10.89 -19.33 11.65
N GLY A 159 -10.05 -20.37 11.52
CA GLY A 159 -10.30 -21.50 10.63
C GLY A 159 -10.06 -21.24 9.13
N ALA A 160 -9.68 -20.03 8.73
CA ALA A 160 -9.32 -19.68 7.36
C ALA A 160 -7.80 -19.49 7.17
N ARG A 161 -7.40 -19.23 5.92
CA ARG A 161 -6.01 -18.89 5.59
C ARG A 161 -5.64 -17.54 6.21
N ARG A 162 -4.43 -17.45 6.76
CA ARG A 162 -3.83 -16.19 7.18
C ARG A 162 -3.13 -15.54 6.00
N HIS A 163 -3.23 -14.22 5.91
CA HIS A 163 -2.62 -13.40 4.88
C HIS A 163 -1.63 -12.44 5.52
N GLU A 164 -0.42 -12.40 4.99
CA GLU A 164 0.44 -11.24 5.22
C GLU A 164 -0.11 -10.06 4.40
N ALA A 165 -0.02 -8.87 4.97
CA ALA A 165 -0.47 -7.64 4.34
C ALA A 165 0.36 -6.43 4.80
N VAL A 166 0.25 -5.36 4.04
CA VAL A 166 0.81 -4.05 4.33
C VAL A 166 -0.32 -3.12 4.72
N PHE A 167 -0.21 -2.50 5.89
CA PHE A 167 -1.10 -1.44 6.36
C PHE A 167 -0.42 -0.08 6.21
N LYS A 168 -1.07 0.84 5.48
CA LYS A 168 -0.68 2.24 5.34
C LYS A 168 -1.75 3.13 5.99
N PRO A 169 -1.52 3.59 7.22
CA PRO A 169 -2.51 4.37 7.95
C PRO A 169 -2.63 5.81 7.40
N ARG A 170 -3.85 6.38 7.42
CA ARG A 170 -4.15 7.76 6.97
C ARG A 170 -3.26 8.79 7.68
N ASP A 171 -3.09 8.64 8.99
CA ASP A 171 -2.28 9.53 9.83
C ASP A 171 -0.77 9.24 9.76
N GLY A 172 -0.36 8.25 8.94
CA GLY A 172 1.04 7.94 8.64
C GLY A 172 1.53 8.52 7.31
N GLU A 173 0.66 9.16 6.51
CA GLU A 173 1.03 9.67 5.20
C GLU A 173 2.00 10.86 5.25
N PRO A 174 2.83 11.05 4.21
CA PRO A 174 3.79 12.13 4.19
C PRO A 174 3.12 13.47 3.87
N LEU A 175 3.49 14.48 4.67
CA LEU A 175 2.95 15.83 4.59
C LEU A 175 4.03 16.85 4.18
N ARG A 176 3.61 17.90 3.47
CA ARG A 176 4.40 19.06 3.08
C ARG A 176 4.18 20.21 4.08
N TYR A 177 5.28 20.81 4.51
CA TYR A 177 5.29 22.01 5.33
C TYR A 177 5.59 23.23 4.45
N ALA A 178 4.96 24.36 4.73
CA ALA A 178 5.49 25.66 4.38
C ALA A 178 5.14 26.63 5.51
N ASP A 179 6.08 27.50 5.87
CA ASP A 179 5.93 28.59 6.85
C ASP A 179 5.02 28.23 8.04
N ASP A 180 5.57 27.45 8.97
CA ASP A 180 4.98 27.07 10.26
C ASP A 180 3.62 26.33 10.20
N LYS A 181 3.14 25.97 8.99
CA LYS A 181 1.85 25.32 8.77
C LYS A 181 1.98 24.13 7.82
N LEU A 182 1.21 23.11 8.13
CA LEU A 182 0.98 21.97 7.25
C LEU A 182 0.15 22.46 6.04
N LEU A 183 0.72 22.51 4.84
CA LEU A 183 -0.01 22.95 3.64
C LEU A 183 -0.76 21.81 2.93
N GLY A 184 -0.39 20.55 3.19
CA GLY A 184 -1.04 19.39 2.59
C GLY A 184 -0.16 18.15 2.53
N THR A 185 -0.54 17.16 1.71
CA THR A 185 0.26 15.96 1.41
C THR A 185 1.30 16.23 0.31
N VAL A 186 2.20 15.27 0.05
CA VAL A 186 3.13 15.32 -1.10
C VAL A 186 2.40 15.48 -2.45
N THR A 187 1.10 15.16 -2.49
CA THR A 187 0.26 15.27 -3.70
C THR A 187 -0.44 16.61 -3.84
N GLY A 188 -0.28 17.52 -2.87
CA GLY A 188 -0.93 18.84 -2.82
C GLY A 188 -2.31 18.83 -2.15
N ASP A 189 -2.73 17.70 -1.58
CA ASP A 189 -4.05 17.58 -0.97
C ASP A 189 -4.06 18.19 0.43
N GLN A 190 -5.15 18.87 0.81
CA GLN A 190 -5.31 19.37 2.18
C GLN A 190 -5.41 18.26 3.23
N GLU A 191 -5.84 17.06 2.82
CA GLU A 191 -5.98 15.89 3.70
C GLU A 191 -5.21 14.68 3.16
N PRO A 192 -4.64 13.84 4.05
CA PRO A 192 -4.12 12.52 3.71
C PRO A 192 -5.15 11.65 2.99
N ARG A 193 -4.82 11.26 1.74
CA ARG A 193 -5.66 10.47 0.83
C ARG A 193 -4.89 9.37 0.09
N GLY A 194 -3.59 9.23 0.32
CA GLY A 194 -2.75 8.15 -0.19
C GLY A 194 -3.35 6.76 0.03
N TYR A 195 -3.93 6.50 1.20
CA TYR A 195 -4.59 5.23 1.49
C TYR A 195 -5.83 4.99 0.60
N LEU A 196 -6.60 6.04 0.28
CA LEU A 196 -7.72 5.97 -0.67
C LEU A 196 -7.22 5.78 -2.10
N ARG A 197 -6.09 6.38 -2.47
CA ARG A 197 -5.45 6.22 -3.78
C ARG A 197 -4.94 4.80 -4.00
N GLU A 198 -4.38 4.16 -2.97
CA GLU A 198 -4.00 2.74 -3.01
C GLU A 198 -5.22 1.84 -3.28
N TRP A 199 -6.32 2.08 -2.58
CA TRP A 199 -7.58 1.35 -2.83
C TRP A 199 -8.13 1.64 -4.24
N LEU A 200 -8.13 2.90 -4.66
CA LEU A 200 -8.63 3.29 -5.97
C LEU A 200 -7.83 2.64 -7.11
N ALA A 201 -6.50 2.50 -6.97
CA ALA A 201 -5.69 1.80 -7.96
C ALA A 201 -6.11 0.33 -8.09
N GLY A 202 -6.36 -0.37 -6.97
CA GLY A 202 -6.92 -1.72 -6.97
C GLY A 202 -8.33 -1.79 -7.59
N PHE A 203 -9.16 -0.79 -7.31
CA PHE A 203 -10.51 -0.65 -7.86
C PHE A 203 -10.48 -0.46 -9.40
N VAL A 204 -9.59 0.40 -9.89
CA VAL A 204 -9.42 0.66 -11.33
C VAL A 204 -8.80 -0.54 -12.04
N ALA A 205 -7.83 -1.24 -11.43
CA ALA A 205 -7.27 -2.47 -11.99
C ALA A 205 -8.34 -3.56 -12.15
N LYS A 206 -9.25 -3.73 -11.17
CA LYS A 206 -10.43 -4.60 -11.30
C LYS A 206 -11.33 -4.16 -12.45
N ALA A 207 -11.61 -2.86 -12.58
CA ALA A 207 -12.47 -2.33 -13.64
C ALA A 207 -11.85 -2.46 -15.05
N LEU A 208 -10.52 -2.45 -15.14
CA LEU A 208 -9.73 -2.74 -16.35
C LEU A 208 -9.64 -4.24 -16.66
N GLU A 209 -10.18 -5.10 -15.78
CA GLU A 209 -10.15 -6.56 -15.94
C GLU A 209 -8.70 -7.10 -15.92
N ARG A 210 -7.85 -6.43 -15.14
CA ARG A 210 -6.43 -6.68 -14.90
C ARG A 210 -6.14 -6.67 -13.38
N GLU A 211 -6.99 -7.33 -12.60
CA GLU A 211 -6.94 -7.34 -11.13
C GLU A 211 -5.63 -7.85 -10.52
N GLU A 212 -4.80 -8.56 -11.30
CA GLU A 212 -3.48 -9.05 -10.90
C GLU A 212 -2.39 -7.95 -10.91
N LEU A 213 -2.61 -6.84 -11.60
CA LEU A 213 -1.65 -5.73 -11.65
C LEU A 213 -1.54 -4.99 -10.31
N VAL A 214 -2.59 -5.04 -9.47
CA VAL A 214 -2.58 -4.39 -8.15
C VAL A 214 -3.13 -5.38 -7.11
N PRO A 215 -2.40 -5.65 -6.01
CA PRO A 215 -2.83 -6.64 -5.02
C PRO A 215 -4.18 -6.29 -4.39
N PRO A 216 -4.89 -7.28 -3.80
CA PRO A 216 -6.08 -7.04 -3.00
C PRO A 216 -5.83 -5.91 -2.00
N THR A 217 -6.56 -4.80 -2.16
CA THR A 217 -6.37 -3.59 -1.37
C THR A 217 -7.73 -3.13 -0.87
N VAL A 218 -7.86 -3.00 0.44
CA VAL A 218 -9.12 -2.66 1.10
C VAL A 218 -8.91 -1.51 2.07
N ILE A 219 -9.96 -0.74 2.35
CA ILE A 219 -9.95 0.24 3.43
C ILE A 219 -10.45 -0.43 4.70
N ARG A 220 -9.68 -0.34 5.79
CA ARG A 220 -10.10 -0.86 7.09
C ARG A 220 -9.44 -0.13 8.24
N GLU A 221 -9.97 -0.40 9.43
CA GLU A 221 -9.39 0.01 10.69
C GLU A 221 -8.43 -1.08 11.21
N VAL A 222 -7.25 -0.66 11.65
CA VAL A 222 -6.25 -1.49 12.35
C VAL A 222 -5.78 -0.70 13.56
N GLY A 223 -6.03 -1.21 14.76
CA GLY A 223 -5.61 -0.53 15.99
C GLY A 223 -6.17 0.89 16.13
N GLU A 224 -7.45 1.09 15.82
CA GLU A 224 -8.16 2.40 15.84
C GLU A 224 -7.69 3.40 14.77
N ARG A 225 -6.77 3.01 13.89
CA ARG A 225 -6.30 3.84 12.77
C ARG A 225 -6.94 3.35 11.48
N ILE A 226 -7.53 4.26 10.70
CA ILE A 226 -8.00 3.95 9.35
C ILE A 226 -6.83 3.98 8.36
N GLY A 227 -6.87 3.13 7.35
CA GLY A 227 -5.89 3.14 6.27
C GLY A 227 -6.20 2.08 5.22
N SER A 228 -5.26 1.89 4.30
CA SER A 228 -5.33 0.83 3.31
C SER A 228 -4.59 -0.40 3.82
N VAL A 229 -5.21 -1.57 3.63
CA VAL A 229 -4.59 -2.86 3.84
C VAL A 229 -4.48 -3.55 2.49
N GLN A 230 -3.24 -3.76 2.06
CA GLN A 230 -2.91 -4.38 0.78
C GLN A 230 -2.27 -5.74 1.03
N LYS A 231 -2.75 -6.80 0.36
CA LYS A 231 -2.15 -8.13 0.45
C LYS A 231 -0.66 -8.07 0.13
N TRP A 232 0.13 -8.82 0.88
CA TRP A 232 1.54 -9.00 0.59
C TRP A 232 1.72 -9.64 -0.79
N VAL A 233 2.77 -9.23 -1.49
CA VAL A 233 3.11 -9.72 -2.82
C VAL A 233 4.33 -10.61 -2.73
N ASP A 234 4.19 -11.84 -3.20
CA ASP A 234 5.30 -12.75 -3.38
C ASP A 234 5.96 -12.48 -4.74
N GLY A 235 7.29 -12.35 -4.77
CA GLY A 235 8.06 -12.13 -5.99
C GLY A 235 9.39 -11.44 -5.73
N GLU A 236 10.15 -11.24 -6.79
CA GLU A 236 11.37 -10.44 -6.78
C GLU A 236 11.01 -8.99 -7.13
N LEU A 237 11.51 -8.01 -6.36
CA LEU A 237 11.39 -6.61 -6.76
C LEU A 237 12.14 -6.38 -8.07
N ALA A 238 11.56 -5.64 -9.02
CA ALA A 238 12.23 -5.37 -10.28
C ALA A 238 13.54 -4.58 -10.10
N SER A 239 13.73 -3.90 -8.97
CA SER A 239 15.00 -3.24 -8.61
C SER A 239 16.11 -4.20 -8.18
N GLU A 240 15.75 -5.39 -7.70
CA GLU A 240 16.69 -6.41 -7.24
C GLU A 240 17.09 -7.37 -8.38
N GLY A 241 16.19 -7.57 -9.34
CA GLY A 241 16.42 -8.42 -10.51
C GLY A 241 17.20 -7.74 -11.64
N LYS A 242 18.20 -8.45 -12.18
CA LYS A 242 18.82 -8.10 -13.47
C LYS A 242 17.83 -8.37 -14.62
N ASN A 243 17.81 -7.52 -15.65
CA ASN A 243 16.98 -7.66 -16.85
C ASN A 243 15.48 -7.83 -16.55
N TRP A 244 14.92 -7.04 -15.63
CA TRP A 244 13.51 -7.11 -15.25
C TRP A 244 12.55 -7.09 -16.46
N ILE A 245 12.90 -6.34 -17.53
CA ILE A 245 12.13 -6.30 -18.78
C ILE A 245 11.98 -7.69 -19.41
N LEU A 246 13.06 -8.48 -19.44
CA LEU A 246 13.06 -9.82 -20.03
C LEU A 246 12.36 -10.86 -19.15
N LYS A 247 12.34 -10.65 -17.83
CA LYS A 247 11.65 -11.53 -16.88
C LYS A 247 10.14 -11.29 -16.87
N SER A 248 9.71 -10.06 -17.16
CA SER A 248 8.30 -9.69 -17.14
C SER A 248 7.55 -10.20 -18.36
N LYS A 249 6.28 -10.54 -18.17
CA LYS A 249 5.32 -10.73 -19.26
C LYS A 249 5.09 -9.39 -19.98
N PRO A 250 5.25 -9.32 -21.31
CA PRO A 250 5.01 -8.10 -22.06
C PRO A 250 3.61 -7.53 -21.86
N ASP A 251 2.58 -8.38 -21.87
CA ASP A 251 1.17 -7.97 -21.70
C ASP A 251 0.90 -7.32 -20.32
N ASP A 252 1.67 -7.70 -19.29
CA ASP A 252 1.53 -7.11 -17.95
C ASP A 252 2.25 -5.77 -17.86
N LEU A 253 3.43 -5.63 -18.48
CA LEU A 253 4.13 -4.35 -18.55
C LEU A 253 3.38 -3.32 -19.40
N GLU A 254 2.79 -3.75 -20.51
CA GLU A 254 1.97 -2.89 -21.36
C GLU A 254 0.75 -2.37 -20.59
N ALA A 255 0.04 -3.27 -19.90
CA ALA A 255 -1.13 -2.86 -19.12
C ALA A 255 -0.76 -2.05 -17.89
N LEU A 256 0.39 -2.29 -17.27
CA LEU A 256 0.90 -1.43 -16.19
C LEU A 256 1.24 -0.04 -16.73
N ALA A 257 1.84 0.09 -17.91
CA ALA A 257 2.08 1.38 -18.56
C ALA A 257 0.77 2.14 -18.82
N ALA A 258 -0.29 1.45 -19.26
CA ALA A 258 -1.60 2.04 -19.45
C ALA A 258 -2.24 2.46 -18.12
N LEU A 259 -2.18 1.62 -17.08
CA LEU A 259 -2.69 1.93 -15.75
C LEU A 259 -1.99 3.16 -15.15
N ASP A 260 -0.67 3.19 -15.24
CA ASP A 260 0.18 4.29 -14.79
C ASP A 260 -0.14 5.59 -15.55
N TYR A 261 -0.42 5.52 -16.85
CA TYR A 261 -0.85 6.66 -17.64
C TYR A 261 -2.21 7.18 -17.19
N ILE A 262 -3.25 6.34 -17.15
CA ILE A 262 -4.62 6.80 -16.85
C ILE A 262 -4.79 7.24 -15.39
N LEU A 263 -4.00 6.70 -14.46
CA LEU A 263 -3.95 7.13 -13.06
C LEU A 263 -2.89 8.21 -12.79
N GLU A 264 -2.17 8.67 -13.80
CA GLU A 264 -1.15 9.72 -13.68
C GLU A 264 -0.12 9.41 -12.57
N ILE A 265 0.38 8.17 -12.52
CA ILE A 265 1.32 7.76 -11.47
C ILE A 265 2.55 8.67 -11.50
N ARG A 266 3.00 9.09 -10.33
CA ARG A 266 4.17 9.95 -10.21
C ARG A 266 5.36 9.28 -9.58
N ASP A 267 5.33 7.99 -9.30
CA ASP A 267 6.47 7.36 -8.61
C ASP A 267 6.69 5.90 -9.01
N ARG A 268 6.40 5.53 -10.26
CA ARG A 268 6.65 4.15 -10.70
C ARG A 268 8.11 3.97 -11.11
N HIS A 269 8.93 3.55 -10.14
CA HIS A 269 10.29 3.03 -10.35
C HIS A 269 10.38 1.52 -10.09
N LYS A 270 11.53 0.90 -10.39
CA LYS A 270 11.74 -0.57 -10.28
C LYS A 270 11.47 -1.17 -8.91
N ALA A 271 11.57 -0.40 -7.82
CA ALA A 271 11.23 -0.89 -6.48
C ALA A 271 9.71 -0.84 -6.16
N ASN A 272 8.86 -0.43 -7.10
CA ASN A 272 7.40 -0.28 -6.90
C ASN A 272 6.59 -1.31 -7.69
N PHE A 273 7.22 -2.40 -8.13
CA PHE A 273 6.52 -3.56 -8.66
C PHE A 273 7.38 -4.83 -8.51
N PHE A 274 6.69 -5.95 -8.36
CA PHE A 274 7.27 -7.28 -8.23
C PHE A 274 7.07 -8.06 -9.52
N ILE A 275 7.97 -9.00 -9.75
CA ILE A 275 7.92 -9.98 -10.83
C ILE A 275 7.97 -11.37 -10.18
N ASP A 276 6.96 -12.19 -10.42
CA ASP A 276 6.94 -13.56 -9.91
C ASP A 276 7.70 -14.54 -10.83
N GLU A 277 7.84 -15.80 -10.39
CA GLU A 277 8.54 -16.85 -11.17
C GLU A 277 7.93 -17.12 -12.55
N LYS A 278 6.67 -16.71 -12.77
CA LYS A 278 5.96 -16.83 -14.05
C LYS A 278 6.05 -15.56 -14.89
N GLY A 279 6.82 -14.57 -14.44
CA GLY A 279 6.97 -13.27 -15.09
C GLY A 279 5.79 -12.33 -14.88
N ARG A 280 4.81 -12.67 -14.02
CA ARG A 280 3.67 -11.78 -13.79
C ARG A 280 4.10 -10.54 -13.04
N VAL A 281 3.59 -9.39 -13.48
CA VAL A 281 3.92 -8.10 -12.88
C VAL A 281 2.81 -7.67 -11.93
N THR A 282 3.18 -7.32 -10.70
CA THR A 282 2.26 -6.77 -9.70
C THR A 282 2.84 -5.50 -9.11
N ALA A 283 2.12 -4.39 -9.29
CA ALA A 283 2.50 -3.05 -8.89
C ALA A 283 1.99 -2.70 -7.48
N ILE A 284 2.80 -1.93 -6.75
CA ILE A 284 2.48 -1.42 -5.41
C ILE A 284 2.75 0.09 -5.35
N ASP A 285 2.47 0.74 -4.22
CA ASP A 285 2.82 2.15 -3.98
C ASP A 285 2.11 3.14 -4.92
N HIS A 286 0.78 3.08 -4.97
CA HIS A 286 -0.06 3.99 -5.76
C HIS A 286 -0.50 5.26 -5.00
N GLY A 287 0.02 5.49 -3.81
CA GLY A 287 -0.30 6.68 -3.00
C GLY A 287 -0.02 8.02 -3.70
N LEU A 288 0.81 8.05 -4.75
CA LEU A 288 1.17 9.24 -5.53
C LEU A 288 0.53 9.29 -6.93
N THR A 289 -0.68 8.74 -7.07
CA THR A 289 -1.47 8.76 -8.31
C THR A 289 -2.47 9.92 -8.32
N LEU A 290 -2.79 10.54 -9.47
CA LEU A 290 -3.80 11.60 -9.62
C LEU A 290 -3.65 12.75 -8.61
N SER A 291 -2.66 13.63 -8.78
CA SER A 291 -2.56 14.82 -7.90
C SER A 291 -3.45 15.97 -8.38
N ILE A 292 -3.94 16.73 -7.41
CA ILE A 292 -4.87 17.84 -7.63
C ILE A 292 -4.16 18.97 -8.39
N GLU A 293 -2.87 19.19 -8.12
CA GLU A 293 -2.04 20.14 -8.86
C GLU A 293 -1.80 19.66 -10.31
N GLU A 294 -2.21 20.49 -11.26
CA GLU A 294 -1.91 20.35 -12.68
C GLU A 294 -0.43 20.67 -12.97
N GLY A 295 0.11 20.10 -14.06
CA GLY A 295 1.45 20.46 -14.56
C GLY A 295 2.61 19.57 -14.09
N HIS A 296 2.34 18.51 -13.33
CA HIS A 296 3.38 17.54 -12.95
C HIS A 296 3.39 16.34 -13.91
N SER A 297 4.58 15.97 -14.36
CA SER A 297 4.78 14.86 -15.29
C SER A 297 4.52 13.49 -14.64
N ILE A 298 3.91 12.58 -15.39
CA ILE A 298 3.81 11.15 -15.07
C ILE A 298 5.22 10.59 -15.00
N ARG A 299 5.51 9.75 -14.01
CA ARG A 299 6.83 9.13 -13.85
C ARG A 299 6.67 7.62 -13.74
N SER A 300 6.98 6.91 -14.82
CA SER A 300 6.78 5.48 -14.93
C SER A 300 7.77 4.80 -15.87
N PHE A 301 8.51 3.84 -15.32
CA PHE A 301 9.44 3.00 -16.08
C PHE A 301 8.72 2.16 -17.15
N PRO A 302 7.60 1.48 -16.86
CA PRO A 302 6.75 0.87 -17.88
C PRO A 302 6.31 1.85 -18.97
N LEU A 303 5.81 3.04 -18.63
CA LEU A 303 5.40 4.02 -19.64
C LEU A 303 6.58 4.53 -20.48
N ARG A 304 7.76 4.70 -19.89
CA ARG A 304 8.99 5.01 -20.64
C ARG A 304 9.34 3.92 -21.66
N LEU A 305 9.13 2.66 -21.31
CA LEU A 305 9.38 1.51 -22.20
C LEU A 305 8.36 1.44 -23.35
N TYR A 306 7.11 1.84 -23.10
CA TYR A 306 6.01 1.75 -24.05
C TYR A 306 5.67 3.06 -24.77
N GLY A 307 6.28 4.18 -24.39
CA GLY A 307 6.04 5.48 -25.00
C GLY A 307 6.20 5.43 -26.52
N GLU A 308 5.24 6.04 -27.23
CA GLU A 308 5.16 6.05 -28.70
C GLU A 308 4.97 4.67 -29.37
N LYS A 309 4.77 3.59 -28.60
CA LYS A 309 4.41 2.27 -29.15
C LYS A 309 2.90 2.13 -29.34
N GLU A 310 2.52 1.27 -30.28
CA GLU A 310 1.13 0.85 -30.45
C GLU A 310 0.64 0.07 -29.23
N ILE A 311 -0.64 0.27 -28.92
CA ILE A 311 -1.35 -0.46 -27.86
C ILE A 311 -1.92 -1.73 -28.49
N SER A 312 -1.71 -2.88 -27.85
CA SER A 312 -2.23 -4.15 -28.29
C SER A 312 -3.77 -4.10 -28.43
N PRO A 313 -4.34 -4.77 -29.45
CA PRO A 313 -5.80 -4.78 -29.65
C PRO A 313 -6.57 -5.30 -28.43
N SER A 314 -5.99 -6.26 -27.70
CA SER A 314 -6.57 -6.79 -26.47
C SER A 314 -6.66 -5.71 -25.39
N LEU A 315 -5.55 -5.02 -25.08
CA LEU A 315 -5.55 -3.96 -24.06
C LEU A 315 -6.42 -2.77 -24.47
N ARG A 316 -6.43 -2.40 -25.75
CA ARG A 316 -7.30 -1.34 -26.27
C ARG A 316 -8.78 -1.65 -26.03
N SER A 317 -9.21 -2.90 -26.29
CA SER A 317 -10.58 -3.33 -26.03
C SER A 317 -10.95 -3.27 -24.54
N LEU A 318 -10.01 -3.64 -23.65
CA LEU A 318 -10.21 -3.50 -22.20
C LEU A 318 -10.38 -2.03 -21.80
N LEU A 319 -9.53 -1.14 -22.29
CA LEU A 319 -9.61 0.30 -22.02
C LEU A 319 -10.94 0.90 -22.50
N GLU A 320 -11.42 0.50 -23.68
CA GLU A 320 -12.73 0.93 -24.20
C GLU A 320 -13.88 0.44 -23.30
N SER A 321 -13.80 -0.78 -22.79
CA SER A 321 -14.83 -1.39 -21.94
C SER A 321 -15.06 -0.66 -20.60
N ILE A 322 -14.02 0.01 -20.08
CA ILE A 322 -14.08 0.79 -18.83
C ILE A 322 -15.14 1.90 -18.92
N LEU A 323 -15.22 2.59 -20.06
CA LEU A 323 -16.09 3.76 -20.23
C LEU A 323 -17.39 3.44 -20.99
N SER A 324 -17.44 2.35 -21.76
CA SER A 324 -18.62 2.00 -22.55
C SER A 324 -19.74 1.34 -21.73
N SER A 325 -19.40 0.63 -20.65
CA SER A 325 -20.37 0.07 -19.71
C SER A 325 -20.85 1.14 -18.72
N GLU A 326 -22.12 1.55 -18.80
CA GLU A 326 -22.68 2.57 -17.90
C GLU A 326 -22.57 2.19 -16.41
N PRO A 327 -22.94 0.97 -15.96
CA PRO A 327 -22.80 0.60 -14.55
C PRO A 327 -21.34 0.64 -14.07
N ARG A 328 -20.40 0.17 -14.89
CA ARG A 328 -18.96 0.18 -14.58
C ARG A 328 -18.43 1.62 -14.49
N ARG A 329 -18.78 2.47 -15.47
CA ARG A 329 -18.39 3.88 -15.52
C ARG A 329 -18.93 4.67 -14.33
N LEU A 330 -20.19 4.41 -13.93
CA LEU A 330 -20.80 5.08 -12.78
C LEU A 330 -20.13 4.65 -11.46
N ALA A 331 -19.83 3.36 -11.28
CA ALA A 331 -19.09 2.87 -10.12
C ALA A 331 -17.70 3.53 -10.01
N LEU A 332 -16.98 3.66 -11.14
CA LEU A 332 -15.71 4.39 -11.18
C LEU A 332 -15.86 5.87 -10.82
N GLN A 333 -16.85 6.57 -11.38
CA GLN A 333 -17.06 7.98 -11.06
C GLN A 333 -17.33 8.17 -9.56
N LYS A 334 -18.15 7.30 -8.95
CA LYS A 334 -18.39 7.32 -7.51
C LYS A 334 -17.13 7.02 -6.71
N ALA A 335 -16.29 6.08 -7.15
CA ALA A 335 -15.02 5.76 -6.50
C ALA A 335 -14.04 6.94 -6.53
N PHE A 336 -13.98 7.70 -7.63
CA PHE A 336 -13.19 8.94 -7.70
C PHE A 336 -13.74 10.01 -6.75
N ASN A 337 -15.05 10.24 -6.74
CA ASN A 337 -15.69 11.18 -5.80
C ASN A 337 -15.43 10.78 -4.34
N PHE A 338 -15.45 9.48 -4.04
CA PHE A 338 -15.10 8.97 -2.71
C PHE A 338 -13.62 9.21 -2.37
N ALA A 339 -12.70 8.89 -3.27
CA ALA A 339 -11.27 9.01 -3.03
C ALA A 339 -10.79 10.47 -2.90
N PHE A 340 -11.40 11.39 -3.65
CA PHE A 340 -10.92 12.78 -3.78
C PHE A 340 -11.90 13.86 -3.32
N GLY A 341 -13.12 13.51 -2.89
CA GLY A 341 -14.14 14.50 -2.51
C GLY A 341 -14.54 15.38 -3.69
N ASP A 342 -14.51 16.69 -3.48
CA ASP A 342 -14.92 17.69 -4.49
C ASP A 342 -14.08 17.63 -5.77
N GLU A 343 -12.82 17.21 -5.67
CA GLU A 343 -11.90 17.05 -6.80
C GLU A 343 -12.15 15.76 -7.60
N GLY A 344 -12.99 14.85 -7.10
CA GLY A 344 -13.19 13.54 -7.71
C GLY A 344 -13.83 13.61 -9.11
N THR A 345 -14.77 14.52 -9.33
CA THR A 345 -15.41 14.66 -10.64
C THR A 345 -14.46 15.24 -11.70
N PRO A 346 -13.72 16.33 -11.43
CA PRO A 346 -12.63 16.79 -12.30
C PRO A 346 -11.59 15.70 -12.60
N LEU A 347 -11.11 14.99 -11.57
CA LEU A 347 -10.10 13.94 -11.73
C LEU A 347 -10.62 12.74 -12.53
N PHE A 348 -11.90 12.37 -12.35
CA PHE A 348 -12.54 11.34 -13.19
C PHE A 348 -12.66 11.80 -14.65
N GLY A 349 -12.87 13.10 -14.88
CA GLY A 349 -12.81 13.72 -16.20
C GLY A 349 -11.45 13.54 -16.87
N ARG A 350 -10.35 13.82 -16.16
CA ARG A 350 -8.97 13.60 -16.65
C ARG A 350 -8.69 12.13 -16.91
N PHE A 351 -9.04 11.25 -15.97
CA PHE A 351 -8.94 9.79 -16.14
C PHE A 351 -9.66 9.35 -17.43
N SER A 352 -10.91 9.79 -17.62
CA SER A 352 -11.72 9.45 -18.79
C SER A 352 -11.12 9.98 -20.09
N GLN A 353 -10.55 11.19 -20.06
CA GLN A 353 -9.84 11.77 -21.19
C GLN A 353 -8.64 10.91 -21.58
N ARG A 354 -7.81 10.51 -20.61
CA ARG A 354 -6.62 9.67 -20.87
C ARG A 354 -6.97 8.30 -21.41
N VAL A 355 -8.02 7.67 -20.90
CA VAL A 355 -8.54 6.42 -21.48
C VAL A 355 -8.92 6.64 -22.96
N ARG A 356 -9.62 7.73 -23.28
CA ARG A 356 -9.98 8.07 -24.68
C ARG A 356 -8.77 8.38 -25.56
N GLU A 357 -7.73 9.00 -25.02
CA GLU A 357 -6.49 9.26 -25.77
C GLU A 357 -5.82 7.96 -26.18
N LEU A 358 -5.66 7.03 -25.24
CA LEU A 358 -5.11 5.70 -25.52
C LEU A 358 -5.97 4.94 -26.54
N THR A 359 -7.29 4.92 -26.37
CA THR A 359 -8.18 4.15 -27.25
C THR A 359 -8.41 4.79 -28.61
N LYS A 360 -8.42 6.12 -28.72
CA LYS A 360 -8.60 6.80 -30.01
C LYS A 360 -7.33 6.74 -30.86
N ASN A 361 -6.17 7.02 -30.25
CA ASN A 361 -4.90 7.04 -30.96
C ASN A 361 -4.36 5.63 -31.21
N GLY A 362 -4.70 4.66 -30.35
CA GLY A 362 -4.17 3.31 -30.40
C GLY A 362 -2.67 3.25 -30.09
N MET A 363 -2.11 4.30 -29.48
CA MET A 363 -0.70 4.46 -29.19
C MET A 363 -0.52 5.08 -27.80
N PHE A 364 0.55 4.69 -27.13
CA PHE A 364 1.01 5.39 -25.94
C PHE A 364 1.55 6.78 -26.30
N PRO A 365 1.32 7.80 -25.46
CA PRO A 365 1.91 9.10 -25.67
C PRO A 365 3.42 9.04 -25.47
N LYS A 366 4.11 10.06 -25.98
CA LYS A 366 5.53 10.24 -25.74
C LYS A 366 5.77 10.44 -24.24
N TYR A 367 6.72 9.69 -23.70
CA TYR A 367 7.18 9.89 -22.33
C TYR A 367 8.00 11.18 -22.23
N GLU A 368 7.60 12.09 -21.35
CA GLU A 368 8.11 13.48 -21.35
C GLU A 368 9.42 13.66 -20.60
N LEU A 369 9.76 12.76 -19.66
CA LEU A 369 10.98 12.89 -18.87
C LEU A 369 12.22 12.41 -19.63
N SER A 370 13.27 13.25 -19.63
CA SER A 370 14.60 12.84 -20.09
C SER A 370 15.25 11.85 -19.11
N ALA A 371 16.27 11.11 -19.55
CA ALA A 371 17.04 10.23 -18.66
C ALA A 371 17.64 10.98 -17.46
N THR A 372 18.07 12.23 -17.64
CA THR A 372 18.52 13.12 -16.55
C THR A 372 17.37 13.53 -15.65
N GLY A 373 16.18 13.77 -16.21
CA GLY A 373 14.95 14.02 -15.47
C GLY A 373 14.55 12.85 -14.59
N ASP A 374 14.60 11.62 -15.10
CA ASP A 374 14.37 10.41 -14.32
C ASP A 374 15.42 10.24 -13.21
N LYS A 375 16.72 10.43 -13.51
CA LYS A 375 17.81 10.31 -12.53
C LYS A 375 17.63 11.28 -11.36
N ASN A 376 17.27 12.53 -11.67
CA ASN A 376 16.99 13.55 -10.67
C ASN A 376 15.69 13.27 -9.90
N ALA A 377 14.68 12.70 -10.57
CA ALA A 377 13.38 12.42 -9.99
C ALA A 377 13.37 11.21 -9.04
N PHE A 378 14.15 10.18 -9.35
CA PHE A 378 14.16 8.91 -8.63
C PHE A 378 15.41 8.69 -7.76
N GLY A 379 16.46 9.50 -7.91
CA GLY A 379 17.68 9.39 -7.11
C GLY A 379 18.49 8.10 -7.32
N LEU A 380 18.21 7.37 -8.40
CA LEU A 380 18.86 6.11 -8.75
C LEU A 380 19.79 6.33 -9.96
N ASP A 381 20.90 5.60 -10.03
CA ASP A 381 21.64 5.45 -11.29
C ASP A 381 20.80 4.54 -12.21
N ILE A 382 19.96 5.17 -13.03
CA ILE A 382 19.04 4.49 -13.93
C ILE A 382 19.83 4.09 -15.17
N ASP A 383 20.38 2.88 -15.13
CA ASP A 383 20.80 2.03 -16.26
C ASP A 383 21.66 2.70 -17.35
N SER A 384 22.98 2.60 -17.21
CA SER A 384 23.94 2.76 -18.31
C SER A 384 23.95 1.57 -19.29
N ALA A 385 23.01 0.61 -19.20
CA ALA A 385 23.17 -0.66 -19.91
C ALA A 385 21.90 -1.42 -20.35
N GLU A 386 20.68 -0.87 -20.28
CA GLU A 386 19.50 -1.58 -20.77
C GLU A 386 18.76 -0.75 -21.82
N ASN A 387 19.34 -0.72 -23.02
CA ASN A 387 18.65 -0.41 -24.25
C ASN A 387 18.28 -1.75 -24.92
N PRO A 388 17.14 -2.39 -24.60
CA PRO A 388 16.68 -3.47 -25.43
C PRO A 388 16.12 -2.80 -26.68
N GLN A 389 16.83 -2.95 -27.80
CA GLN A 389 16.14 -2.97 -29.09
C GLN A 389 15.14 -4.13 -29.00
N ILE A 390 13.92 -3.81 -28.61
CA ILE A 390 12.77 -4.71 -28.75
C ILE A 390 12.41 -4.60 -30.23
N GLY A 391 12.85 -5.59 -31.00
CA GLY A 391 12.46 -5.78 -32.39
C GLY A 391 11.05 -6.34 -32.53
#